data_AF-A0AA96N581-F1
#
_entry.id   AF-A0AA96N581-F1
#
_cell.length_a   1.000
_cell.length_b   1.000
_cell.length_c   1.000
_cell.angle_alpha   90.00
_cell.angle_beta   90.00
_cell.angle_gamma   90.00
#
_symmetry.space_group_name_H-M   'P 1'
#
loop_
_entity.id
_entity.type
_entity.pdbx_description
1 polymer ?
#
loop_
_entity_poly.entity_id
_entity_poly.type
_entity_poly.pdbx_seq_one_letter_code
_entity_poly.pdbx_strand_id
1 'polypeptide(L)'
;MGKQLPVAEQVLLAYYVQYYLENKPDVMYELHERMSENMKPAVYEIAMNDLFDQGLINGLAKIRHYYETDGHVIKPMITNEGILYINNILNIQSYASDDNKLQYVQNSLSTSGLELSVPVIADYIQEAAARK
;
A
#
# COMPACT_ATOMS: atom_id res chain seq x y z
N MET A 1 -10.35 21.02 -7.38
CA MET A 1 -9.58 19.91 -7.96
C MET A 1 -8.85 19.26 -6.81
N GLY A 2 -9.03 17.95 -6.66
CA GLY A 2 -8.40 17.18 -5.60
C GLY A 2 -6.88 17.09 -5.72
N LYS A 3 -6.20 16.71 -4.65
CA LYS A 3 -4.77 16.33 -4.71
C LYS A 3 -4.71 14.87 -5.18
N GLN A 4 -4.21 14.65 -6.38
CA GLN A 4 -3.95 13.30 -6.88
C GLN A 4 -2.62 12.80 -6.32
N LEU A 5 -2.62 11.60 -5.73
CA LEU A 5 -1.38 10.96 -5.28
C LEU A 5 -0.61 10.39 -6.48
N PRO A 6 0.72 10.51 -6.53
CA PRO A 6 1.57 9.71 -7.42
C PRO A 6 1.30 8.21 -7.29
N VAL A 7 1.53 7.45 -8.36
CA VAL A 7 1.26 6.00 -8.38
C VAL A 7 2.01 5.25 -7.27
N ALA A 8 3.29 5.58 -7.03
CA ALA A 8 4.06 4.97 -5.94
C ALA A 8 3.45 5.26 -4.56
N GLU A 9 2.98 6.48 -4.32
CA GLU A 9 2.31 6.83 -3.05
C GLU A 9 0.96 6.10 -2.91
N GLN A 10 0.24 5.87 -4.01
CA GLN A 10 -0.99 5.05 -4.00
C GLN A 10 -0.67 3.58 -3.68
N VAL A 11 0.39 3.01 -4.25
CA VAL A 11 0.83 1.64 -3.93
C VAL A 11 1.23 1.53 -2.46
N LEU A 12 1.99 2.49 -1.94
CA LEU A 12 2.35 2.55 -0.53
C LEU A 12 1.11 2.67 0.37
N LEU A 13 0.11 3.47 -0.03
CA LEU A 13 -1.16 3.60 0.68
C LEU A 13 -1.92 2.27 0.74
N ALA A 14 -1.89 1.46 -0.31
CA ALA A 14 -2.51 0.13 -0.29
C ALA A 14 -1.85 -0.78 0.76
N TYR A 15 -0.52 -0.80 0.83
CA TYR A 15 0.21 -1.55 1.86
C TYR A 15 0.01 -0.99 3.27
N TYR A 16 -0.14 0.32 3.41
CA TYR A 16 -0.52 0.96 4.68
C TYR A 16 -1.88 0.48 5.17
N VAL A 17 -2.88 0.46 4.26
CA VAL A 17 -4.23 -0.03 4.59
C VAL A 17 -4.19 -1.51 4.94
N GLN A 18 -3.48 -2.33 4.16
CA GLN A 18 -3.29 -3.75 4.44
C GLN A 18 -2.70 -4.00 5.83
N TYR A 19 -1.65 -3.25 6.20
CA TYR A 19 -0.99 -3.38 7.49
C TYR A 19 -1.97 -3.17 8.65
N TYR A 20 -2.83 -2.15 8.58
CA TYR A 20 -3.79 -1.87 9.65
C TYR A 20 -5.09 -2.66 9.57
N LEU A 21 -5.41 -3.24 8.42
CA LEU A 21 -6.56 -4.12 8.25
C LEU A 21 -6.23 -5.53 8.75
N GLU A 22 -5.17 -6.13 8.21
CA GLU A 22 -4.77 -7.48 8.52
C GLU A 22 -3.30 -7.71 8.14
N ASN A 23 -2.39 -7.48 9.11
CA ASN A 23 -0.94 -7.64 8.93
C ASN A 23 -0.49 -9.10 8.87
N LYS A 24 -1.07 -9.88 7.95
CA LYS A 24 -0.76 -11.30 7.76
C LYS A 24 -0.03 -11.55 6.44
N PRO A 25 0.88 -12.53 6.40
CA PRO A 25 1.64 -12.81 5.21
C PRO A 25 0.77 -13.12 3.97
N ASP A 26 -0.22 -14.00 4.07
CA ASP A 26 -1.14 -14.36 2.98
C ASP A 26 -1.83 -13.13 2.37
N VAL A 27 -2.35 -12.23 3.21
CA VAL A 27 -3.00 -10.98 2.77
C VAL A 27 -2.01 -10.06 2.03
N MET A 28 -0.76 -9.97 2.48
CA MET A 28 0.28 -9.20 1.77
C MET A 28 0.55 -9.75 0.36
N TYR A 29 0.55 -11.08 0.22
CA TYR A 29 0.75 -11.75 -1.06
C TYR A 29 -0.44 -11.51 -1.99
N GLU A 30 -1.66 -11.69 -1.49
CA GLU A 30 -2.88 -11.42 -2.26
C GLU A 30 -2.91 -9.97 -2.76
N LEU A 31 -2.53 -9.01 -1.92
CA LEU A 31 -2.42 -7.61 -2.33
C LEU A 31 -1.36 -7.43 -3.43
N HIS A 32 -0.19 -8.06 -3.27
CA HIS A 32 0.87 -7.99 -4.28
C HIS A 32 0.41 -8.51 -5.64
N GLU A 33 -0.15 -9.72 -5.67
CA GLU A 33 -0.65 -10.37 -6.89
C GLU A 33 -1.76 -9.55 -7.54
N ARG A 34 -2.73 -9.09 -6.73
CA ARG A 34 -3.82 -8.24 -7.20
C ARG A 34 -3.30 -7.00 -7.91
N MET A 35 -2.28 -6.34 -7.36
CA MET A 35 -1.68 -5.15 -8.00
C MET A 35 -0.86 -5.52 -9.24
N SER A 36 -0.04 -6.57 -9.21
CA SER A 36 0.77 -6.97 -10.38
C SER A 36 -0.06 -7.43 -11.57
N GLU A 37 -1.21 -8.07 -11.33
CA GLU A 37 -2.11 -8.55 -12.40
C GLU A 37 -2.96 -7.44 -13.01
N ASN A 38 -3.39 -6.46 -12.20
CA ASN A 38 -4.37 -5.46 -12.61
C ASN A 38 -3.78 -4.07 -12.90
N MET A 39 -2.49 -3.86 -12.59
CA MET A 39 -1.73 -2.69 -13.05
C MET A 39 -0.90 -3.07 -14.27
N LYS A 40 -0.48 -2.07 -15.07
CA LYS A 40 0.52 -2.33 -16.11
C LYS A 40 1.80 -2.85 -15.45
N PRO A 41 2.37 -4.00 -15.85
CA PRO A 41 3.48 -4.63 -15.12
C PRO A 41 4.65 -3.67 -14.85
N ALA A 42 5.11 -2.96 -15.87
CA ALA A 42 6.20 -1.98 -15.74
C ALA A 42 5.87 -0.83 -14.76
N VAL A 43 4.61 -0.40 -14.67
CA VAL A 43 4.19 0.69 -13.77
C VAL A 43 4.26 0.24 -12.32
N TYR A 44 3.78 -0.97 -12.03
CA TYR A 44 3.83 -1.51 -10.68
C TYR A 44 5.26 -1.83 -10.25
N GLU A 45 6.05 -2.44 -11.14
CA GLU A 45 7.46 -2.75 -10.87
C GLU A 45 8.28 -1.49 -10.59
N ILE A 46 8.13 -0.44 -11.39
CA ILE A 46 8.79 0.86 -11.16
C ILE A 46 8.38 1.43 -9.81
N ALA A 47 7.07 1.49 -9.51
CA ALA A 47 6.57 2.01 -8.24
C ALA A 47 7.14 1.24 -7.04
N MET A 48 7.18 -0.09 -7.10
CA MET A 48 7.74 -0.91 -6.03
C MET A 48 9.24 -0.65 -5.86
N ASN A 49 10.00 -0.60 -6.96
CA ASN A 49 11.43 -0.31 -6.90
C ASN A 49 11.70 1.08 -6.31
N ASP A 50 10.96 2.10 -6.72
CA ASP A 50 11.08 3.47 -6.17
C ASP A 50 10.81 3.49 -4.66
N LEU A 51 9.79 2.77 -4.18
CA LEU A 51 9.46 2.68 -2.76
C LEU A 51 10.51 1.92 -1.96
N PHE A 52 11.12 0.90 -2.56
CA PHE A 52 12.17 0.12 -1.94
C PHE A 52 13.49 0.88 -1.85
N ASP A 53 13.88 1.59 -2.91
CA ASP A 53 15.08 2.41 -2.91
C ASP A 53 15.00 3.54 -1.88
N GLN A 54 13.77 4.01 -1.58
CA GLN A 54 13.48 4.96 -0.50
C GLN A 54 13.35 4.31 0.90
N GLY A 55 13.41 2.98 1.00
CA GLY A 55 13.26 2.25 2.26
C GLY A 55 11.83 2.24 2.83
N LEU A 56 10.82 2.61 2.04
CA LEU A 56 9.40 2.68 2.45
C LEU A 56 8.71 1.32 2.36
N ILE A 57 9.21 0.43 1.50
CA ILE A 57 8.83 -0.98 1.42
C ILE A 57 10.09 -1.84 1.52
N ASN A 58 9.97 -3.01 2.14
CA ASN A 58 11.01 -4.03 2.13
C ASN A 58 10.51 -5.33 1.46
N GLY A 59 11.36 -6.36 1.42
CA GLY A 59 11.01 -7.66 0.84
C GLY A 59 11.26 -7.78 -0.67
N LEU A 60 11.54 -6.68 -1.40
CA LEU A 60 11.79 -6.72 -2.85
C LEU A 60 13.11 -7.36 -3.27
N ALA A 61 14.16 -7.32 -2.43
CA ALA A 61 15.46 -7.93 -2.75
C ALA A 61 15.37 -9.44 -3.05
N LYS A 62 14.30 -10.10 -2.56
CA LYS A 62 14.04 -11.52 -2.80
C LYS A 62 13.00 -11.78 -3.89
N ILE A 63 12.37 -10.75 -4.46
CA ILE A 63 11.50 -10.86 -5.65
C ILE A 63 12.32 -11.02 -6.93
N ARG A 64 13.49 -10.36 -7.00
CA ARG A 64 14.41 -10.47 -8.16
C ARG A 64 15.14 -11.82 -8.29
N HIS A 65 14.98 -12.73 -7.32
CA HIS A 65 15.65 -14.03 -7.25
C HIS A 65 14.69 -15.23 -7.14
N TYR A 66 13.45 -15.07 -7.59
CA TYR A 66 12.44 -16.11 -7.46
C TYR A 66 12.72 -17.30 -8.39
N TYR A 67 13.36 -18.33 -7.85
CA TYR A 67 13.16 -19.72 -8.27
C TYR A 67 12.11 -20.31 -7.32
N GLU A 68 11.06 -20.92 -7.88
CA GLU A 68 9.85 -21.46 -7.20
C GLU A 68 10.12 -22.57 -6.15
N THR A 69 11.37 -22.83 -5.77
CA THR A 69 11.75 -24.08 -5.08
C THR A 69 11.78 -24.02 -3.55
N ASP A 70 11.72 -22.84 -2.91
CA ASP A 70 11.98 -22.74 -1.45
C ASP A 70 10.76 -22.44 -0.58
N GLY A 71 9.54 -22.43 -1.11
CA GLY A 71 8.29 -22.42 -0.31
C GLY A 71 8.08 -21.20 0.62
N HIS A 72 9.01 -20.27 0.68
CA HIS A 72 8.94 -19.07 1.50
C HIS A 72 8.56 -17.87 0.63
N VAL A 73 7.26 -17.64 0.50
CA VAL A 73 6.72 -16.47 -0.18
C VAL A 73 7.21 -15.20 0.50
N ILE A 74 8.09 -14.45 -0.18
CA ILE A 74 8.55 -13.16 0.32
C ILE A 74 7.54 -12.10 -0.08
N LYS A 75 7.03 -11.43 0.94
CA LYS A 75 5.89 -10.54 0.84
C LYS A 75 6.40 -9.11 0.96
N PRO A 76 6.14 -8.23 -0.03
CA PRO A 76 6.41 -6.83 0.15
C PRO A 76 5.65 -6.34 1.38
N MET A 77 6.35 -5.59 2.22
CA MET A 77 5.78 -5.08 3.45
C MET A 77 6.16 -3.62 3.61
N ILE A 78 5.20 -2.80 4.03
CA ILE A 78 5.46 -1.42 4.40
C ILE A 78 6.40 -1.37 5.61
N THR A 79 7.37 -0.47 5.59
CA THR A 79 8.26 -0.26 6.72
C THR A 79 7.67 0.77 7.70
N ASN A 80 8.29 0.93 8.87
CA ASN A 80 7.92 2.01 9.78
C ASN A 80 8.08 3.40 9.12
N GLU A 81 9.11 3.57 8.27
CA GLU A 81 9.28 4.80 7.51
C GLU A 81 8.17 5.00 6.47
N GLY A 82 7.75 3.92 5.79
CA GLY A 82 6.58 3.94 4.92
C GLY A 82 5.29 4.37 5.64
N ILE A 83 5.08 3.87 6.86
CA ILE A 83 3.95 4.25 7.71
C ILE A 83 4.01 5.75 8.07
N LEU A 84 5.17 6.23 8.52
CA LEU A 84 5.35 7.65 8.86
C LEU A 84 5.18 8.57 7.65
N TYR A 85 5.63 8.13 6.48
CA TYR A 85 5.47 8.84 5.24
C TYR A 85 4.00 9.06 4.87
N ILE A 86 3.17 8.01 4.93
CA ILE A 86 1.72 8.12 4.69
C ILE A 86 1.04 8.98 5.75
N ASN A 87 1.43 8.83 7.02
CA ASN A 87 0.90 9.69 8.10
C ASN A 87 1.16 11.17 7.80
N ASN A 88 2.35 11.52 7.33
CA ASN A 88 2.70 12.89 7.00
C ASN A 88 1.90 13.42 5.79
N ILE A 89 1.74 12.62 4.73
CA ILE A 89 0.98 13.03 3.54
C ILE A 89 -0.50 13.26 3.85
N LEU A 90 -1.07 12.43 4.71
CA LEU A 90 -2.47 12.46 5.09
C LEU A 90 -2.72 13.30 6.37
N ASN A 91 -1.69 13.94 6.92
CA ASN A 91 -1.73 14.68 8.19
C ASN A 91 -2.32 13.86 9.36
N ILE A 92 -2.09 12.56 9.37
CA ILE A 92 -2.51 11.64 10.43
C ILE A 92 -1.53 11.77 11.59
N GLN A 93 -2.08 11.97 12.79
CA GLN A 93 -1.27 12.00 14.00
C GLN A 93 -0.67 10.61 14.26
N SER A 94 0.65 10.54 14.49
CA SER A 94 1.37 9.26 14.67
C SER A 94 0.86 8.44 15.86
N TYR A 95 0.33 9.10 16.89
CA TYR A 95 -0.26 8.51 18.10
C TYR A 95 -1.73 8.10 17.94
N ALA A 96 -2.34 8.32 16.76
CA ALA A 96 -3.68 7.81 16.50
C ALA A 96 -3.69 6.27 16.60
N SER A 97 -4.75 5.71 17.18
CA SER A 97 -4.95 4.27 17.19
C SER A 97 -5.06 3.73 15.75
N ASP A 98 -4.78 2.45 15.57
CA ASP A 98 -4.83 1.78 14.27
C ASP A 98 -6.22 1.87 13.62
N ASP A 99 -7.28 1.78 14.43
CA ASP A 99 -8.65 2.00 13.96
C ASP A 99 -8.88 3.42 13.45
N ASN A 100 -8.39 4.41 14.21
CA ASN A 100 -8.49 5.80 13.82
C ASN A 100 -7.70 6.07 12.53
N LYS A 101 -6.53 5.44 12.36
CA LYS A 101 -5.69 5.59 11.15
C LYS A 101 -6.42 5.16 9.87
N LEU A 102 -7.12 4.02 9.89
CA LEU A 102 -7.92 3.59 8.74
C LEU A 102 -9.12 4.52 8.48
N GLN A 103 -9.77 5.00 9.54
CA GLN A 103 -10.85 5.98 9.40
C GLN A 103 -10.35 7.30 8.81
N TYR A 104 -9.14 7.76 9.16
CA TYR A 104 -8.53 8.94 8.56
C TYR A 104 -8.27 8.79 7.06
N VAL A 105 -7.80 7.61 6.61
CA VAL A 105 -7.63 7.32 5.18
C VAL A 105 -8.97 7.44 4.45
N GLN A 106 -10.04 6.83 4.99
CA GLN A 106 -11.39 6.90 4.41
C GLN A 106 -11.92 8.33 4.35
N ASN A 107 -11.75 9.08 5.44
CA ASN A 107 -12.15 10.47 5.51
C ASN A 107 -11.38 11.32 4.49
N SER A 108 -10.08 11.08 4.32
CA SER A 108 -9.26 11.80 3.33
C SER A 108 -9.77 11.53 1.90
N LEU A 109 -10.03 10.27 1.55
CA LEU A 109 -10.61 9.90 0.24
C LEU A 109 -11.99 10.53 0.00
N SER A 110 -12.82 10.62 1.04
CA SER A 110 -14.20 11.09 0.91
C SER A 110 -14.34 12.61 0.98
N THR A 111 -13.46 13.29 1.73
CA THR A 111 -13.65 14.70 2.12
C THR A 111 -12.51 15.62 1.72
N SER A 112 -11.27 15.13 1.61
CA SER A 112 -10.11 15.98 1.33
C SER A 112 -9.81 16.12 -0.17
N GLY A 113 -10.65 15.53 -1.02
CA GLY A 113 -10.41 15.48 -2.47
C GLY A 113 -9.13 14.71 -2.79
N LEU A 114 -8.78 13.69 -2.03
CA LEU A 114 -7.67 12.80 -2.41
C LEU A 114 -8.15 11.92 -3.56
N GLU A 115 -7.56 12.09 -4.73
CA GLU A 115 -7.98 11.34 -5.94
C GLU A 115 -7.01 10.16 -6.17
N LEU A 116 -7.57 8.95 -6.20
CA LEU A 116 -6.85 7.73 -6.58
C LEU A 116 -7.05 7.49 -8.07
N SER A 117 -5.95 7.44 -8.81
CA SER A 117 -5.96 7.24 -10.25
C SER A 117 -5.71 5.80 -10.68
N VAL A 118 -5.37 4.93 -9.74
CA VAL A 118 -5.15 3.49 -9.97
C VAL A 118 -6.40 2.73 -9.52
N PRO A 119 -7.26 2.24 -10.45
CA PRO A 119 -8.56 1.67 -10.09
C PRO A 119 -8.47 0.51 -9.10
N VAL A 120 -7.56 -0.44 -9.32
CA VAL A 120 -7.41 -1.60 -8.42
C VAL A 120 -7.05 -1.21 -6.98
N ILE A 121 -6.33 -0.11 -6.80
CA ILE A 121 -5.99 0.42 -5.46
C ILE A 121 -7.20 1.11 -4.85
N ALA A 122 -7.95 1.89 -5.63
CA ALA A 122 -9.18 2.51 -5.18
C ALA A 122 -10.20 1.45 -4.70
N ASP A 123 -10.39 0.40 -5.50
CA ASP A 123 -11.29 -0.72 -5.19
C ASP A 123 -10.83 -1.44 -3.92
N TYR A 124 -9.54 -1.75 -3.80
CA TYR A 124 -8.98 -2.41 -2.61
C TYR A 124 -9.23 -1.61 -1.34
N ILE A 125 -9.00 -0.30 -1.36
CA ILE A 125 -9.19 0.55 -0.18
C ILE A 125 -10.69 0.67 0.17
N GLN A 126 -11.57 0.74 -0.82
CA GLN A 126 -13.02 0.73 -0.58
C GLN A 126 -13.50 -0.60 0.02
N GLU A 127 -13.00 -1.73 -0.47
CA GLU A 127 -13.30 -3.05 0.10
C GLU A 127 -12.79 -3.17 1.54
N ALA A 128 -11.55 -2.73 1.80
CA ALA A 128 -10.98 -2.71 3.14
C ALA A 128 -11.84 -1.86 4.11
N ALA A 129 -12.40 -0.76 3.61
CA ALA A 129 -13.28 0.09 4.40
C ALA A 129 -14.61 -0.58 4.78
N ALA A 130 -15.15 -1.43 3.91
CA ALA A 130 -16.41 -2.14 4.15
C ALA A 130 -16.27 -3.36 5.09
N ARG A 131 -15.05 -3.80 5.39
CA ARG A 131 -14.77 -4.93 6.30
C ARG A 131 -14.69 -4.55 7.78
N LYS A 132 -14.78 -3.26 8.10
CA LYS A 132 -14.87 -2.74 9.47
C LYS A 132 -16.31 -2.42 9.85
#